data_AF-A0A8T4UAX0-F1
#
_entry.id   AF-A0A8T4UAX0-F1
#
_cell.length_a   1.000
_cell.length_b   1.000
_cell.length_c   1.000
_cell.angle_alpha   90.00
_cell.angle_beta   90.00
_cell.angle_gamma   90.00
#
_symmetry.space_group_name_H-M   'P 1'
#
loop_
_entity.id
_entity.type
_entity.pdbx_description
1 polymer ?
#
loop_
_entity_poly.entity_id
_entity_poly.type
_entity_poly.pdbx_seq_one_letter_code
_entity_poly.pdbx_strand_id
1 'polypeptide(L)' 'MSKNYIVTTLILKTIAFIISIREEIIKNLKEKIKDTEVALNLYSGTGKEHMAILSAILKLGLSLRMIIPTKDNIEEI' A
#
# COMPACT_ATOMS: atom_id res chain seq x y z
N MET A 1 -3.33 -10.05 -22.06
CA MET A 1 -4.24 -10.27 -20.93
C MET A 1 -4.10 -9.06 -20.02
N SER A 2 -5.03 -8.10 -20.09
CA SER A 2 -4.99 -6.84 -19.34
C SER A 2 -5.28 -7.13 -17.86
N LYS A 3 -4.26 -7.01 -17.00
CA LYS A 3 -4.43 -7.14 -15.55
C LYS A 3 -5.19 -5.92 -15.04
N ASN A 4 -6.36 -6.15 -14.42
CA ASN A 4 -7.15 -5.09 -13.80
C ASN A 4 -6.61 -4.83 -12.38
N TYR A 5 -5.93 -3.70 -12.20
CA TYR A 5 -5.47 -3.26 -10.89
C TYR A 5 -6.53 -2.39 -10.22
N ILE A 6 -6.93 -2.72 -8.99
CA ILE A 6 -7.75 -1.83 -8.18
C ILE A 6 -6.82 -0.76 -7.60
N VAL A 7 -6.83 0.43 -8.17
CA VAL A 7 -6.04 1.56 -7.68
C VAL A 7 -6.77 2.18 -6.48
N THR A 8 -6.26 1.93 -5.27
CA THR A 8 -6.73 2.61 -4.06
C THR A 8 -5.65 3.59 -3.60
N THR A 9 -5.93 4.89 -3.73
CA THR A 9 -5.09 5.94 -3.14
C THR A 9 -5.37 6.03 -1.64
N LEU A 10 -4.35 5.82 -0.82
CA LEU A 10 -4.45 5.94 0.64
C LEU A 10 -3.86 7.29 1.06
N ILE A 11 -4.72 8.23 1.46
CA ILE A 11 -4.31 9.55 1.93
C ILE A 11 -4.13 9.46 3.45
N LEU A 12 -2.87 9.35 3.89
CA LEU A 12 -2.52 9.36 5.31
C LEU A 12 -2.42 10.81 5.79
N LYS A 13 -3.22 11.17 6.80
CA LYS A 13 -3.15 12.49 7.45
C LYS A 13 -2.05 12.44 8.52
N THR A 14 -0.97 13.20 8.32
CA THR A 14 0.33 13.16 9.03
C THR A 14 0.29 13.55 10.53
N ILE A 15 -0.80 13.33 11.27
CA ILE A 15 -0.95 13.76 12.69
C ILE A 15 -1.41 12.60 13.60
N ALA A 16 -1.27 11.35 13.18
CA ALA A 16 -1.66 10.19 13.99
C ALA A 16 -0.44 9.36 14.43
N PHE A 17 -0.49 8.78 15.63
CA PHE A 17 0.57 7.93 16.19
C PHE A 17 0.86 6.74 15.26
N ILE A 18 2.11 6.27 15.16
CA ILE A 18 2.49 5.23 14.17
C ILE A 18 1.63 3.95 14.25
N ILE A 19 1.22 3.58 15.46
CA ILE A 19 0.38 2.42 15.74
C ILE A 19 -1.02 2.62 15.15
N SER A 20 -1.58 3.82 15.30
CA SER A 20 -2.89 4.15 14.74
C SER A 20 -2.86 4.22 13.22
N ILE A 21 -1.76 4.72 12.62
CA ILE A 21 -1.57 4.72 11.17
C ILE A 21 -1.62 3.29 10.62
N ARG A 22 -0.88 2.35 11.22
CA ARG A 22 -0.89 0.94 10.80
C ARG A 22 -2.30 0.33 10.90
N GLU A 23 -3.00 0.57 12.00
CA GLU A 23 -4.34 0.01 12.21
C GLU A 23 -5.37 0.59 11.26
N GLU A 24 -5.27 1.88 10.96
CA GLU A 24 -6.08 2.55 9.95
C GLU A 24 -5.80 1.99 8.55
N ILE A 25 -4.54 1.74 8.21
CA ILE A 25 -4.16 1.08 6.95
C ILE A 25 -4.78 -0.31 6.88
N ILE A 26 -4.62 -1.14 7.92
CA ILE A 26 -5.21 -2.49 7.98
C ILE A 26 -6.72 -2.44 7.78
N LYS A 27 -7.43 -1.54 8.50
CA LYS A 27 -8.88 -1.40 8.39
C LYS A 27 -9.30 -1.01 6.97
N ASN A 28 -8.63 -0.02 6.38
CA ASN A 28 -8.96 0.47 5.03
C ASN A 28 -8.62 -0.55 3.94
N LEU A 29 -7.56 -1.34 4.11
CA LEU A 29 -7.09 -2.30 3.11
C LEU A 29 -7.85 -3.62 3.18
N LYS A 30 -8.20 -4.11 4.38
CA LYS A 30 -8.84 -5.42 4.58
C LYS A 30 -10.16 -5.56 3.82
N GLU A 31 -10.94 -4.48 3.71
CA GLU A 31 -12.24 -4.51 3.00
C GLU A 31 -12.10 -4.31 1.49
N LYS A 32 -10.95 -3.78 1.03
CA LYS A 32 -10.72 -3.41 -0.38
C LYS A 32 -9.91 -4.45 -1.14
N ILE A 33 -9.08 -5.21 -0.46
CA ILE A 33 -8.22 -6.23 -1.06
C ILE A 33 -8.94 -7.57 -1.03
N LYS A 34 -9.30 -8.08 -2.22
CA LYS A 34 -9.89 -9.41 -2.41
C LYS A 34 -8.89 -10.45 -2.91
N ASP A 35 -7.68 -10.01 -3.25
CA ASP A 35 -6.61 -10.83 -3.81
C ASP A 35 -5.50 -11.05 -2.77
N THR A 36 -4.58 -11.96 -3.04
CA THR A 36 -3.45 -12.26 -2.14
C THR A 36 -2.23 -11.39 -2.38
N GLU A 37 -2.22 -10.60 -3.46
CA GLU A 37 -1.13 -9.72 -3.87
C GLU A 37 -1.57 -8.25 -3.94
N VAL A 38 -0.67 -7.34 -3.53
CA VAL A 38 -0.85 -5.89 -3.71
C VAL A 38 0.30 -5.26 -4.48
N ALA A 39 -0.06 -4.37 -5.42
CA ALA A 39 0.89 -3.48 -6.07
C ALA A 39 1.15 -2.27 -5.16
N LEU A 40 2.39 -2.09 -4.71
CA LEU A 40 2.78 -1.04 -3.76
C LEU A 40 3.80 -0.09 -4.40
N ASN A 41 3.49 1.21 -4.33
CA ASN A 41 4.42 2.28 -4.63
C ASN A 41 4.66 3.13 -3.38
N LEU A 42 5.92 3.34 -3.01
CA LEU A 42 6.34 4.20 -1.90
C LEU A 42 7.12 5.43 -2.41
N TYR A 43 6.53 6.17 -3.35
CA TYR A 43 7.16 7.34 -3.97
C TYR A 43 7.47 8.48 -2.99
N SER A 44 6.69 8.61 -1.91
CA SER A 44 6.82 9.67 -0.92
C SER A 44 6.54 9.15 0.49
N GLY A 45 6.94 9.93 1.49
CA GLY A 45 6.76 9.60 2.91
C GLY A 45 8.09 9.36 3.63
N THR A 46 8.00 9.30 4.95
CA THR A 46 9.14 9.05 5.83
C THR A 46 9.39 7.55 5.99
N GLY A 47 10.62 7.17 6.37
CA GLY A 47 10.93 5.76 6.65
C GLY A 47 10.04 5.13 7.73
N LYS A 48 9.51 5.95 8.65
CA LYS A 48 8.51 5.52 9.65
C LYS A 48 7.19 5.13 8.98
N GLU A 49 6.66 5.98 8.10
CA GLU A 49 5.41 5.71 7.37
C GLU A 49 5.55 4.50 6.45
N HIS A 50 6.67 4.39 5.74
CA HIS A 50 6.98 3.22 4.91
C HIS A 50 6.98 1.92 5.72
N MET A 51 7.62 1.92 6.90
CA MET A 51 7.62 0.76 7.79
C MET A 51 6.22 0.44 8.34
N ALA A 52 5.39 1.44 8.62
CA ALA A 52 4.02 1.22 9.05
C ALA A 52 3.18 0.53 7.97
N ILE A 53 3.31 0.96 6.71
CA ILE A 53 2.61 0.37 5.55
C ILE A 53 3.09 -1.06 5.32
N LEU A 54 4.41 -1.30 5.24
CA LEU A 54 4.96 -2.63 5.04
C LEU A 54 4.53 -3.60 6.16
N SER A 55 4.60 -3.15 7.42
CA SER A 55 4.15 -3.96 8.56
C SER A 55 2.66 -4.29 8.48
N ALA A 56 1.82 -3.35 8.05
CA ALA A 56 0.39 -3.58 7.87
C ALA A 56 0.12 -4.66 6.80
N ILE A 57 0.78 -4.56 5.65
CA ILE A 57 0.57 -5.50 4.54
C ILE A 57 1.06 -6.91 4.92
N LEU A 58 2.24 -7.01 5.53
CA LEU A 58 2.77 -8.30 6.01
C LEU A 58 1.86 -8.95 7.06
N LYS A 59 1.27 -8.17 7.97
CA LYS A 59 0.31 -8.68 8.97
C LYS A 59 -1.01 -9.15 8.34
N LEU A 60 -1.40 -8.59 7.21
CA LEU A 60 -2.56 -9.04 6.44
C LEU A 60 -2.29 -10.35 5.68
N GLY A 61 -1.04 -10.83 5.66
CA GLY A 61 -0.65 -12.07 4.96
C GLY A 61 -0.61 -11.91 3.44
N LEU A 62 -0.43 -10.68 2.94
CA LEU A 62 -0.43 -10.36 1.53
C LEU A 62 1.00 -10.36 0.95
N SER A 63 1.14 -10.77 -0.30
CA SER A 63 2.37 -10.58 -1.07
C SER A 63 2.44 -9.16 -1.64
N LEU A 64 3.67 -8.71 -1.90
CA LEU A 64 3.98 -7.36 -2.34
C LEU A 64 4.56 -7.42 -3.75
N ARG A 65 4.08 -6.54 -4.64
CA ARG A 65 4.69 -6.26 -5.94
C ARG A 65 5.08 -4.79 -5.95
N MET A 66 6.37 -4.50 -5.99
CA MET A 66 6.86 -3.13 -6.03
C MET A 66 6.61 -2.54 -7.41
N ILE A 67 5.98 -1.38 -7.46
CA ILE A 67 5.67 -0.70 -8.71
C ILE A 67 6.07 0.77 -8.67
N ILE A 68 6.42 1.31 -9.84
CA ILE A 68 6.66 2.73 -10.07
C ILE A 68 5.73 3.22 -11.19
N PRO A 69 4.99 4.32 -10.98
CA PRO A 69 4.28 4.98 -12.04
C PRO A 69 5.27 5.72 -12.94
N THR A 70 5.25 5.40 -14.24
CA THR A 70 5.92 6.17 -15.30
C THR A 70 4.88 7.05 -16.01
N LYS A 71 5.32 7.90 -16.96
CA LYS A 71 4.43 8.86 -17.63
C LYS A 71 3.21 8.20 -18.29
N ASP A 72 3.42 7.01 -18.83
CA ASP A 72 2.43 6.32 -19.67
C ASP A 72 2.03 4.95 -19.11
N ASN A 73 2.68 4.45 -18.05
CA ASN A 73 2.47 3.09 -17.56
C ASN A 73 2.78 2.91 -16.06
N ILE A 74 2.49 1.71 -15.53
CA ILE A 74 2.94 1.24 -14.23
C ILE A 74 3.95 0.12 -14.48
N GLU A 75 5.18 0.30 -13.99
CA GLU A 75 6.27 -0.66 -14.16
C GLU A 75 6.60 -1.36 -12.84
N GLU A 76 6.99 -2.63 -12.93
CA GLU A 76 7.46 -3.42 -11.79
C GLU A 76 8.96 -3.24 -11.59
N ILE A 77 9.41 -3.20 -10.33
CA ILE A 77 10.83 -3.13 -9.95
C ILE A 77 11.38 -4.53 -9.68
#